data_AF-A0A3D2SVM0-F1
#
_entry.id   AF-A0A3D2SVM0-F1
#
_cell.length_a   1.000
_cell.length_b   1.000
_cell.length_c   1.000
_cell.angle_alpha   90.00
_cell.angle_beta   90.00
_cell.angle_gamma   90.00
#
_symmetry.space_group_name_H-M   'P 1'
#
loop_
_entity.id
_entity.type
_entity.pdbx_description
1 polymer ?
#
loop_
_entity_poly.entity_id
_entity_poly.type
_entity_poly.pdbx_seq_one_letter_code
_entity_poly.pdbx_strand_id
1 'polypeptide(L)'
;VPVGDDQRQHLELAREIASTFNHRYDVDFFPLPETISAGPATRVMSLRDGTQKMSKSAESDMTRINLTDDADLIAKKIKKAKT
;
A
#
# COMPACT_ATOMS: atom_id res chain seq x y z
N VAL A 1 3.10 -12.42 3.47
CA VAL A 1 2.06 -11.56 2.87
C VAL A 1 2.70 -10.30 2.30
N PRO A 2 2.54 -10.01 0.99
CA PRO A 2 3.00 -8.75 0.42
C PRO A 2 2.06 -7.63 0.87
N VAL A 3 2.57 -6.75 1.72
CA VAL A 3 1.82 -5.59 2.24
C VAL A 3 2.57 -4.31 1.91
N GLY A 4 1.85 -3.26 1.52
CA GLY A 4 2.42 -1.93 1.41
C GLY A 4 2.69 -1.33 2.80
N ASP A 5 3.49 -0.27 2.87
CA ASP A 5 3.84 0.40 4.15
C ASP A 5 2.60 0.75 5.00
N ASP A 6 1.53 1.23 4.36
CA ASP A 6 0.29 1.65 5.03
C ASP A 6 -0.44 0.48 5.72
N GLN A 7 -0.08 -0.77 5.41
CA GLN A 7 -0.69 -2.00 5.93
C GLN A 7 0.24 -2.77 6.87
N ARG A 8 1.43 -2.24 7.18
CA ARG A 8 2.40 -2.86 8.10
C ARG A 8 1.77 -3.09 9.48
N GLN A 9 1.05 -2.10 10.00
CA GLN A 9 0.43 -2.18 11.33
C GLN A 9 -0.63 -3.28 11.43
N HIS A 10 -1.42 -3.50 10.38
CA HIS A 10 -2.42 -4.57 10.37
C HIS A 10 -1.77 -5.95 10.37
N LEU A 11 -0.62 -6.11 9.70
CA LEU A 11 0.09 -7.39 9.70
C LEU A 11 0.71 -7.71 11.05
N GLU A 12 1.23 -6.70 11.76
CA GLU A 12 1.71 -6.86 13.13
C GLU A 12 0.58 -7.26 14.08
N LEU A 13 -0.58 -6.60 14.00
CA LEU A 13 -1.75 -6.98 14.78
C LEU A 13 -2.18 -8.44 14.51
N ALA A 14 -2.19 -8.87 13.24
CA ALA A 14 -2.50 -10.25 12.89
C ALA A 14 -1.50 -11.24 13.49
N ARG A 15 -0.21 -10.89 13.52
CA ARG A 15 0.85 -11.71 14.13
C ARG A 15 0.67 -11.81 15.65
N GLU A 16 0.37 -10.70 16.32
CA GLU A 16 0.11 -10.68 17.77
C GLU A 16 -1.10 -11.53 18.14
N ILE A 17 -2.19 -11.44 17.38
CA ILE A 17 -3.40 -12.25 17.60
C ILE A 17 -3.09 -13.74 17.42
N ALA A 18 -2.41 -14.11 16.33
CA ALA A 18 -2.03 -15.49 16.05
C ALA A 18 -1.13 -16.07 17.16
N SER A 19 -0.10 -15.32 17.56
CA SER A 19 0.81 -15.74 18.64
C SER A 19 0.10 -15.84 19.99
N THR A 20 -0.78 -14.89 20.32
CA THR A 20 -1.53 -14.89 21.58
C THR A 20 -2.48 -16.07 21.66
N PHE A 21 -3.15 -16.40 20.55
CA PHE A 21 -4.02 -17.58 20.47
C PHE A 21 -3.22 -18.86 20.68
N ASN A 22 -2.15 -19.05 19.92
CA ASN A 22 -1.31 -20.24 20.02
C ASN A 22 -0.76 -20.42 21.44
N HIS A 23 -0.30 -19.34 22.06
CA HIS A 23 0.21 -19.38 23.44
C HIS A 23 -0.89 -19.65 24.48
N ARG A 24 -2.07 -19.03 24.33
CA ARG A 24 -3.18 -19.20 25.29
C ARG A 24 -3.72 -20.62 25.32
N TYR A 25 -3.76 -21.29 24.18
CA TYR A 25 -4.33 -22.63 24.06
C TYR A 25 -3.27 -23.73 23.98
N ASP A 26 -1.98 -23.38 24.05
CA ASP A 26 -0.84 -24.30 23.93
C ASP A 26 -0.92 -25.18 22.66
N VAL A 27 -1.29 -24.55 21.55
CA VAL A 27 -1.43 -25.19 20.23
C VAL A 27 -0.68 -24.42 19.18
N ASP A 28 -0.10 -25.12 18.21
CA ASP A 28 0.40 -24.50 16.98
C ASP A 28 -0.67 -24.56 15.90
N PHE A 29 -1.67 -23.67 16.01
CA PHE A 29 -2.83 -23.66 15.11
C PHE A 29 -2.69 -22.61 14.01
N PHE A 30 -2.34 -21.36 14.38
CA PHE A 30 -2.21 -20.28 13.42
C PHE A 30 -0.76 -20.09 12.97
N PRO A 31 -0.46 -20.15 11.66
CA PRO A 31 0.86 -19.79 11.16
C PRO A 31 1.10 -18.28 11.32
N LEU A 32 2.31 -17.90 11.72
CA LEU A 32 2.66 -16.49 11.90
C LEU A 32 2.91 -15.81 10.55
N PRO A 33 2.23 -14.68 10.24
CA PRO A 33 2.41 -14.00 8.97
C PRO A 33 3.76 -13.28 8.91
N GLU A 34 4.50 -13.51 7.83
CA GLU A 34 5.75 -12.79 7.52
C GLU A 34 5.51 -11.69 6.48
N THR A 35 6.21 -10.55 6.62
CA THR A 35 6.20 -9.50 5.60
C THR A 35 7.07 -9.92 4.42
N ILE A 36 6.48 -10.00 3.24
CA ILE A 36 7.27 -10.15 2.01
C ILE A 36 7.50 -8.74 1.47
N SER A 37 8.72 -8.22 1.66
CA SER A 37 9.13 -6.95 1.05
C SER A 37 9.39 -7.17 -0.43
N ALA A 38 8.47 -6.73 -1.28
CA ALA A 38 8.63 -6.79 -2.73
C ALA A 38 9.65 -5.73 -3.20
N GLY A 39 10.94 -6.01 -3.02
CA GLY A 39 12.07 -5.20 -3.54
C GLY A 39 12.00 -3.69 -3.21
N PRO A 40 12.83 -2.85 -3.85
CA PRO A 40 12.65 -1.40 -3.83
C PRO A 40 11.39 -1.07 -4.65
N ALA A 41 10.22 -1.24 -4.04
CA ALA A 41 8.99 -0.72 -4.60
C ALA A 41 9.14 0.80 -4.69
N THR A 42 9.30 1.31 -5.91
CA THR A 42 9.45 2.73 -6.18
C THR A 42 8.23 3.42 -5.61
N ARG A 43 8.41 4.19 -4.53
CA ARG A 43 7.30 4.86 -3.86
C ARG A 43 6.76 5.92 -4.80
N VAL A 44 5.63 5.65 -5.44
CA VAL A 44 4.99 6.57 -6.38
C VAL A 44 4.16 7.58 -5.58
N MET A 45 4.50 8.86 -5.74
CA MET A 45 3.86 9.98 -5.04
C MET A 45 2.72 10.56 -5.86
N SER A 46 1.85 11.33 -5.21
CA SER A 46 0.77 12.05 -5.88
C SER A 46 1.33 13.05 -6.90
N LEU A 47 0.70 13.10 -8.07
CA LEU A 47 1.10 14.03 -9.15
C LEU A 47 0.91 15.50 -8.76
N ARG A 48 0.08 15.81 -7.75
CA ARG A 48 -0.12 17.19 -7.28
C ARG A 48 0.60 17.51 -5.99
N ASP A 49 0.90 16.50 -5.19
CA ASP A 49 1.57 16.67 -3.91
C ASP A 49 2.63 15.57 -3.73
N GLY A 50 3.88 15.91 -4.03
CA GLY A 50 5.02 15.01 -3.90
C GLY A 50 5.33 14.56 -2.47
N THR A 51 4.65 15.12 -1.45
CA THR A 51 4.78 14.67 -0.05
C THR A 51 3.80 13.54 0.29
N GLN A 52 2.73 13.39 -0.51
CA GLN A 52 1.70 12.39 -0.29
C GLN A 52 1.87 11.20 -1.23
N LYS A 53 1.65 10.00 -0.70
CA LYS A 53 1.64 8.78 -1.51
C LYS A 53 0.43 8.81 -2.46
N MET A 54 0.61 8.28 -3.68
CA MET A 54 -0.51 8.13 -4.61
C MET A 54 -1.58 7.21 -4.01
N SER A 55 -2.84 7.66 -4.00
CA SER A 55 -3.95 6.95 -3.38
C SER A 55 -5.16 6.83 -4.31
N LYS A 56 -5.80 5.66 -4.31
CA LYS A 56 -7.06 5.39 -5.01
C LYS A 56 -8.28 6.06 -4.37
N SER A 57 -8.15 6.62 -3.17
CA SER A 57 -9.23 7.32 -2.47
C SER A 57 -9.05 8.83 -2.45
N ALA A 58 -7.99 9.36 -3.06
CA ALA A 58 -7.75 10.80 -3.12
C ALA A 58 -8.88 11.51 -3.88
N GLU A 59 -9.38 12.62 -3.33
CA GLU A 59 -10.57 13.32 -3.85
C GLU A 59 -10.46 13.73 -5.32
N SER A 60 -9.27 14.15 -5.76
CA SER A 60 -9.02 14.50 -7.16
C SER A 60 -8.34 13.37 -7.93
N ASP A 61 -8.93 12.97 -9.05
CA ASP A 61 -8.35 12.00 -9.98
C ASP A 61 -7.03 12.47 -10.63
N MET A 62 -6.79 13.79 -10.64
CA MET A 62 -5.54 14.39 -11.13
C MET A 62 -4.33 14.11 -10.22
N THR A 63 -4.53 13.49 -9.06
CA THR A 63 -3.44 13.10 -8.13
C THR A 63 -2.81 11.76 -8.48
N ARG A 64 -3.43 10.98 -9.39
CA ARG A 64 -3.08 9.59 -9.66
C ARG A 64 -3.19 9.23 -11.14
N ILE A 65 -2.54 8.15 -11.54
CA ILE A 65 -2.74 7.49 -12.83
C ILE A 65 -3.48 6.19 -12.58
N ASN A 66 -4.64 6.01 -13.23
CA ASN A 66 -5.37 4.75 -13.17
C ASN A 66 -4.92 3.83 -14.29
N LEU A 67 -5.01 2.52 -14.08
CA LEU A 67 -4.69 1.52 -15.11
C LEU A 67 -5.66 1.54 -16.31
N THR A 68 -6.80 2.21 -16.15
CA THR A 68 -7.83 2.37 -17.17
C THR A 68 -7.78 3.71 -17.88
N ASP A 69 -6.81 4.57 -17.55
CA ASP A 69 -6.66 5.88 -18.21
C ASP A 69 -6.18 5.69 -19.66
N ASP A 70 -6.72 6.48 -20.58
CA ASP A 70 -6.23 6.52 -21.96
C ASP A 70 -4.92 7.31 -22.09
N ALA A 71 -4.24 7.18 -23.23
CA ALA A 71 -2.93 7.79 -23.45
C ALA A 71 -2.95 9.32 -23.32
N ASP A 72 -4.03 9.96 -23.80
CA ASP A 72 -4.17 11.41 -23.77
C ASP A 72 -4.38 11.94 -22.35
N LEU A 73 -5.17 11.24 -21.54
CA LEU A 73 -5.42 11.58 -20.14
C LEU A 73 -4.17 11.36 -19.29
N ILE A 74 -3.42 10.28 -19.52
CA ILE A 74 -2.11 10.05 -18.88
C ILE A 74 -1.16 11.21 -19.19
N ALA A 75 -1.01 11.57 -20.48
CA ALA A 75 -0.14 12.67 -20.88
C ALA A 75 -0.57 14.01 -20.26
N LYS A 76 -1.87 14.27 -20.18
CA LYS A 76 -2.43 15.48 -19.56
C LYS A 76 -2.19 15.53 -18.05
N LYS A 77 -2.32 14.40 -17.35
CA LYS A 77 -2.06 14.28 -15.91
C LYS A 77 -0.58 14.54 -15.59
N ILE A 78 0.34 13.95 -16.36
CA ILE A 78 1.78 14.16 -16.21
C ILE A 78 2.17 15.61 -16.50
N LYS A 79 1.67 16.21 -17.59
CA LYS A 79 1.95 17.61 -17.93
C LYS A 79 1.49 18.62 -16.87
N LYS A 80 0.46 18.29 -16.10
CA LYS A 80 -0.09 19.12 -15.02
C LYS A 80 0.45 18.71 -13.64
N ALA A 81 1.39 17.79 -13.57
CA ALA A 81 1.99 17.39 -12.32
C ALA A 81 2.80 18.55 -11.73
N LYS A 82 2.85 18.61 -10.40
CA LYS A 82 3.64 19.59 -9.67
C LYS A 82 5.13 19.30 -9.88
N THR A 83 5.87 20.30 -10.37
CA THR A 83 7.33 20.31 -10.45
C THR A 83 7.94 20.95 -9.21
#